data_AF-A0A920TU61-F1
#
_entry.id   AF-A0A920TU61-F1
#
_cell.length_a   1.000
_cell.length_b   1.000
_cell.length_c   1.000
_cell.angle_alpha   90.00
_cell.angle_beta   90.00
_cell.angle_gamma   90.00
#
_symmetry.space_group_name_H-M   'P 1'
#
loop_
_entity.id
_entity.type
_entity.pdbx_description
1 polymer ?
#
loop_
_entity_poly.entity_id
_entity_poly.type
_entity_poly.pdbx_seq_one_letter_code
_entity_poly.pdbx_strand_id
1 'polypeptide(L)'
;MMLSLGAFGYTAAIFHLLAHGFSKALLFLGAGSVMHSIDELDIRKMGGLRKVMPLTALLFSIGALSLGGIPILSGFWSKDEILIAVSEHLPPVFIVLTFMVAFMSALYMGRAMFAVFFGKLNPEHEHAHDAPMSMAVTMSILGVFALVFGLVSLDWPGSFNGMGTLVYFEKQLHFHLVPWIAGLSTILAVLAFVLAYFIYARKRISLDSKRGPKFNWLHKIVENKYYLDECYQWIVETIVLTSARLRGLFDRVIVNDIGVNGPGWIVKKVGISMKMHITGHVYSYALGTMLGTIVLGVMWWLRSVD
;
A
#
# COMPACT_ATOMS: atom_id res chain seq x y z
N MET A 1 -15.04 2.24 5.47
CA MET A 1 -15.20 1.24 4.39
C MET A 1 -15.21 -0.17 4.96
N MET A 2 -14.05 -0.80 5.22
CA MET A 2 -14.00 -2.16 5.78
C MET A 2 -14.71 -2.27 7.13
N LEU A 3 -14.58 -1.24 8.00
CA LEU A 3 -15.32 -1.19 9.25
C LEU A 3 -16.85 -1.18 9.04
N SER A 4 -17.32 -0.50 8.00
CA SER A 4 -18.75 -0.46 7.64
C SER A 4 -19.23 -1.83 7.15
N LEU A 5 -18.44 -2.52 6.33
CA LEU A 5 -18.74 -3.90 5.91
C LEU A 5 -18.80 -4.85 7.10
N GLY A 6 -17.89 -4.71 8.07
CA GLY A 6 -17.93 -5.46 9.32
C GLY A 6 -19.12 -5.14 10.22
N ALA A 7 -19.76 -3.98 10.02
CA ALA A 7 -20.99 -3.54 10.67
C ALA A 7 -22.24 -3.83 9.81
N PHE A 8 -22.14 -4.67 8.77
CA PHE A 8 -23.21 -4.96 7.80
C PHE A 8 -23.75 -3.74 7.02
N GLY A 9 -23.07 -2.59 7.08
CA GLY A 9 -23.36 -1.38 6.31
C GLY A 9 -22.78 -1.45 4.89
N TYR A 10 -23.30 -2.35 4.05
CA TYR A 10 -22.83 -2.54 2.66
C TYR A 10 -23.07 -1.32 1.78
N THR A 11 -24.27 -0.74 1.84
CA THR A 11 -24.65 0.47 1.09
C THR A 11 -23.71 1.62 1.42
N ALA A 12 -23.51 1.87 2.71
CA ALA A 12 -22.60 2.91 3.22
C ALA A 12 -21.14 2.68 2.77
N ALA A 13 -20.68 1.43 2.77
CA ALA A 13 -19.33 1.09 2.34
C ALA A 13 -19.11 1.37 0.85
N ILE A 14 -20.05 0.99 -0.02
CA ILE A 14 -19.97 1.19 -1.47
C ILE A 14 -20.18 2.67 -1.82
N PHE A 15 -21.09 3.35 -1.12
CA PHE A 15 -21.27 4.79 -1.28
C PHE A 15 -20.01 5.56 -0.97
N HIS A 16 -19.40 5.26 0.18
CA HIS A 16 -18.15 5.87 0.55
C HIS A 16 -17.02 5.51 -0.43
N LEU A 17 -17.05 4.34 -1.09
CA LEU A 17 -16.03 3.96 -2.08
C LEU A 17 -15.99 4.94 -3.24
N LEU A 18 -17.17 5.24 -3.78
CA LEU A 18 -17.32 6.14 -4.92
C LEU A 18 -16.98 7.59 -4.50
N ALA A 19 -17.58 8.08 -3.41
CA ALA A 19 -17.33 9.43 -2.90
C ALA A 19 -15.85 9.66 -2.54
N HIS A 20 -15.22 8.69 -1.87
CA HIS A 20 -13.80 8.68 -1.56
C HIS A 20 -12.94 8.62 -2.83
N GLY A 21 -13.34 7.81 -3.82
CA GLY A 21 -12.66 7.69 -5.11
C GLY A 21 -12.56 9.02 -5.85
N PHE A 22 -13.67 9.74 -6.00
CA PHE A 22 -13.67 11.06 -6.66
C PHE A 22 -12.77 12.07 -5.94
N SER A 23 -12.89 12.14 -4.61
CA SER A 23 -12.12 13.08 -3.78
C SER A 23 -10.63 12.74 -3.79
N LYS A 24 -10.25 11.46 -3.70
CA LYS A 24 -8.85 11.03 -3.77
C LYS A 24 -8.24 11.26 -5.15
N ALA A 25 -8.96 10.94 -6.22
CA ALA A 25 -8.48 11.20 -7.58
C ALA A 25 -8.22 12.70 -7.79
N LEU A 26 -9.13 13.55 -7.32
CA LEU A 26 -8.96 15.00 -7.34
C LEU A 26 -7.72 15.48 -6.57
N LEU A 27 -7.50 14.92 -5.37
CA LEU A 27 -6.36 15.26 -4.52
C LEU A 27 -5.02 14.79 -5.11
N PHE A 28 -4.97 13.59 -5.69
CA PHE A 28 -3.76 13.07 -6.33
C PHE A 28 -3.42 13.84 -7.60
N LEU A 29 -4.42 14.19 -8.42
CA LEU A 29 -4.20 15.08 -9.55
C LEU A 29 -3.72 16.45 -9.05
N GLY A 30 -4.41 17.09 -8.08
CA GLY A 30 -3.97 18.38 -7.55
C GLY A 30 -2.53 18.35 -7.00
N ALA A 31 -2.14 17.28 -6.28
CA ALA A 31 -0.77 17.09 -5.82
C ALA A 31 0.21 16.90 -6.99
N GLY A 32 -0.16 16.12 -8.01
CA GLY A 32 0.63 15.92 -9.22
C GLY A 32 0.83 17.22 -10.01
N SER A 33 -0.18 18.10 -10.06
CA SER A 33 -0.05 19.41 -10.70
C SER A 33 0.94 20.29 -9.95
N VAL A 34 0.91 20.28 -8.62
CA VAL A 34 1.90 21.01 -7.80
C VAL A 34 3.29 20.44 -8.08
N MET A 35 3.48 19.13 -7.99
CA MET A 35 4.77 18.48 -8.26
C MET A 35 5.31 18.80 -9.65
N HIS A 36 4.46 18.81 -10.68
CA HIS A 36 4.87 19.14 -12.04
C HIS A 36 5.38 20.58 -12.18
N SER A 37 4.81 21.52 -11.40
CA SER A 37 5.16 22.94 -11.49
C SER A 37 6.35 23.36 -10.64
N ILE A 38 6.61 22.69 -9.51
CA ILE A 38 7.68 23.10 -8.55
C ILE A 38 8.79 22.06 -8.33
N ASP A 39 8.67 20.83 -8.84
CA ASP A 39 9.64 19.72 -8.68
C ASP A 39 10.13 19.48 -7.24
N GLU A 40 9.28 19.77 -6.26
CA GLU A 40 9.56 19.60 -4.84
C GLU A 40 8.49 18.70 -4.22
N LEU A 41 8.91 17.77 -3.35
CA LEU A 41 8.04 16.80 -2.68
C LEU A 41 7.84 17.15 -1.20
N ASP A 42 8.76 17.89 -0.61
CA ASP A 42 8.66 18.28 0.79
C ASP A 42 7.69 19.44 0.98
N ILE A 43 6.50 19.12 1.51
CA ILE A 43 5.46 20.09 1.87
C ILE A 43 5.94 21.18 2.84
N ARG A 44 7.05 20.97 3.56
CA ARG A 44 7.63 21.96 4.50
C ARG A 44 8.27 23.15 3.76
N LYS A 45 8.71 22.93 2.52
CA LYS A 45 9.30 23.94 1.63
C LYS A 45 8.29 24.57 0.69
N MET A 46 7.07 24.03 0.66
CA MET A 46 5.93 24.62 -0.04
C MET A 46 5.29 25.72 0.80
N GLY A 47 4.39 26.48 0.19
CA GLY A 47 3.59 27.48 0.88
C GLY A 47 3.09 28.58 -0.06
N GLY A 48 1.91 29.11 0.22
CA GLY A 48 1.36 30.26 -0.51
C GLY A 48 1.04 30.02 -2.00
N LEU A 49 1.04 28.76 -2.47
CA LEU A 49 0.84 28.42 -3.89
C LEU A 49 -0.53 28.84 -4.43
N ARG A 50 -1.52 29.14 -3.58
CA ARG A 50 -2.81 29.66 -4.03
C ARG A 50 -2.71 30.93 -4.89
N LYS A 51 -1.64 31.73 -4.74
CA LYS A 51 -1.43 32.96 -5.52
C LYS A 51 -1.05 32.67 -6.97
N VAL A 52 -0.30 31.61 -7.21
CA VAL A 52 0.24 31.22 -8.53
C VAL A 52 -0.59 30.13 -9.20
N MET A 53 -1.20 29.24 -8.40
CA MET A 53 -2.04 28.12 -8.87
C MET A 53 -3.44 28.15 -8.24
N PRO A 54 -4.26 29.18 -8.51
CA PRO A 54 -5.55 29.38 -7.86
C PRO A 54 -6.56 28.26 -8.17
N LEU A 55 -6.56 27.70 -9.39
CA LEU A 55 -7.50 26.65 -9.79
C LEU A 55 -7.16 25.35 -9.08
N THR A 56 -5.89 24.94 -9.13
CA THR A 56 -5.41 23.76 -8.40
C THR A 56 -5.66 23.89 -6.90
N ALA A 57 -5.43 25.07 -6.31
CA ALA A 57 -5.70 25.32 -4.89
C ALA A 57 -7.19 25.17 -4.54
N LEU A 58 -8.10 25.70 -5.37
CA LEU A 58 -9.54 25.62 -5.14
C LEU A 58 -10.03 24.17 -5.25
N LEU A 59 -9.65 23.47 -6.31
CA LEU A 59 -10.06 22.09 -6.57
C LEU A 59 -9.48 21.13 -5.53
N PHE A 60 -8.21 21.29 -5.16
CA PHE A 60 -7.60 20.53 -4.07
C PHE A 60 -8.33 20.80 -2.74
N SER A 61 -8.70 22.06 -2.47
CA SER A 61 -9.47 22.40 -1.27
C SER A 61 -10.83 21.71 -1.26
N ILE A 62 -11.58 21.71 -2.38
CA ILE A 62 -12.86 20.98 -2.48
C ILE A 62 -12.67 19.49 -2.16
N GLY A 63 -11.64 18.85 -2.76
CA GLY A 63 -11.32 17.46 -2.48
C GLY A 63 -10.95 17.21 -1.01
N ALA A 64 -10.17 18.11 -0.41
CA ALA A 64 -9.72 18.01 0.98
C ALA A 64 -10.88 18.19 1.97
N LEU A 65 -11.75 19.17 1.74
CA LEU A 65 -12.92 19.41 2.56
C LEU A 65 -13.94 18.26 2.41
N SER A 66 -14.09 17.70 1.21
CA SER A 66 -14.98 16.56 0.98
C SER A 66 -14.46 15.33 1.72
N LEU A 67 -13.18 14.98 1.52
CA LEU A 67 -12.55 13.87 2.25
C LEU A 67 -12.51 14.11 3.76
N GLY A 68 -12.45 15.37 4.21
CA GLY A 68 -12.54 15.77 5.59
C GLY A 68 -13.93 15.58 6.21
N GLY A 69 -14.98 15.53 5.40
CA GLY A 69 -16.37 15.36 5.85
C GLY A 69 -17.03 16.67 6.29
N ILE A 70 -16.73 17.78 5.63
CA ILE A 70 -17.45 19.04 5.87
C ILE A 70 -18.87 18.93 5.30
N PRO A 71 -19.90 19.42 6.02
CA PRO A 71 -21.28 19.45 5.52
C PRO A 71 -21.38 20.02 4.11
N ILE A 72 -22.41 19.58 3.36
CA ILE A 72 -22.67 19.90 1.94
C ILE A 72 -21.88 19.02 0.97
N LEU A 73 -20.68 18.56 1.33
CA LEU A 73 -19.81 17.79 0.42
C LEU A 73 -20.09 16.27 0.45
N SER A 74 -19.67 15.56 -0.60
CA SER A 74 -19.96 14.12 -0.75
C SER A 74 -19.40 13.23 0.35
N GLY A 75 -18.23 13.59 0.89
CA GLY A 75 -17.64 12.84 1.98
C GLY A 75 -18.35 13.00 3.33
N PHE A 76 -19.18 14.02 3.54
CA PHE A 76 -20.01 14.13 4.75
C PHE A 76 -21.10 13.06 4.74
N TRP A 77 -21.94 13.07 3.70
CA TRP A 77 -23.06 12.14 3.53
C TRP A 77 -22.60 10.68 3.63
N SER A 78 -21.51 10.34 2.93
CA SER A 78 -21.00 8.96 2.93
C SER A 78 -20.31 8.53 4.22
N LYS A 79 -19.71 9.45 4.98
CA LYS A 79 -19.12 9.11 6.29
C LYS A 79 -20.16 8.99 7.37
N ASP A 80 -21.23 9.79 7.30
CA ASP A 80 -22.31 9.75 8.29
C ASP A 80 -22.99 8.38 8.27
N GLU A 81 -23.29 7.84 7.08
CA GLU A 81 -23.84 6.48 6.96
C GLU A 81 -22.92 5.40 7.55
N ILE A 82 -21.59 5.55 7.42
CA ILE A 82 -20.63 4.62 8.05
C ILE A 82 -20.72 4.74 9.58
N LEU A 83 -20.76 5.96 10.12
CA LEU A 83 -20.85 6.19 11.56
C LEU A 83 -22.14 5.61 12.14
N ILE A 84 -23.24 5.74 11.40
CA ILE A 84 -24.53 5.18 11.81
C ILE A 84 -24.50 3.65 11.78
N ALA A 85 -24.03 3.04 10.68
CA ALA A 85 -23.91 1.58 10.60
C ALA A 85 -23.06 1.00 11.74
N VAL A 86 -21.94 1.65 12.08
CA VAL A 86 -21.09 1.28 13.21
C VAL A 86 -21.78 1.49 14.55
N SER A 87 -22.55 2.58 14.71
CA SER A 87 -23.28 2.86 15.96
C SER A 87 -24.38 1.85 16.26
N GLU A 88 -25.03 1.31 15.23
CA GLU A 88 -26.16 0.40 15.37
C GLU A 88 -25.72 -1.06 15.54
N HIS A 89 -24.65 -1.48 14.84
CA HIS A 89 -24.29 -2.90 14.73
C HIS A 89 -23.02 -3.30 15.50
N LEU A 90 -22.20 -2.33 15.94
CA LEU A 90 -20.95 -2.61 16.65
C LEU A 90 -20.94 -2.05 18.08
N PRO A 91 -20.10 -2.61 18.98
CA PRO A 91 -19.94 -2.08 20.33
C PRO A 91 -19.53 -0.60 20.35
N PRO A 92 -19.90 0.17 21.40
CA PRO A 92 -19.59 1.60 21.51
C PRO A 92 -18.09 1.96 21.43
N VAL A 93 -17.18 1.02 21.65
CA VAL A 93 -15.75 1.26 21.46
C VAL A 93 -15.44 1.63 19.99
N PHE A 94 -16.11 0.99 19.03
CA PHE A 94 -15.86 1.22 17.61
C PHE A 94 -16.33 2.60 17.15
N ILE A 95 -17.42 3.13 17.72
CA ILE A 95 -17.89 4.48 17.34
C ILE A 95 -16.90 5.55 17.83
N VAL A 96 -16.38 5.41 19.05
CA VAL A 96 -15.37 6.34 19.60
C VAL A 96 -14.09 6.30 18.75
N LEU A 97 -13.62 5.11 18.39
CA LEU A 97 -12.48 4.96 17.50
C LEU A 97 -12.75 5.55 16.11
N THR A 98 -13.95 5.39 15.56
CA THR A 98 -14.33 5.94 14.25
C THR A 98 -14.34 7.46 14.26
N PHE A 99 -14.90 8.09 15.31
CA PHE A 99 -14.83 9.54 15.47
C PHE A 99 -13.38 10.03 15.63
N MET A 100 -12.55 9.33 16.39
CA MET A 100 -11.13 9.66 16.55
C MET A 100 -10.39 9.60 15.20
N VAL A 101 -10.61 8.55 14.42
CA VAL A 101 -10.02 8.38 13.09
C VAL A 101 -10.56 9.42 12.11
N ALA A 102 -11.86 9.75 12.16
CA ALA A 102 -12.45 10.80 11.33
C ALA A 102 -11.84 12.17 11.63
N PHE A 103 -11.65 12.48 12.91
CA PHE A 103 -10.98 13.69 13.39
C PHE A 103 -9.52 13.78 12.92
N MET A 104 -8.74 12.71 13.15
CA MET A 104 -7.37 12.62 12.64
C MET A 104 -7.32 12.75 11.12
N SER A 105 -8.33 12.22 10.44
CA SER A 105 -8.42 12.29 8.99
C SER A 105 -8.62 13.70 8.46
N ALA A 106 -9.54 14.44 9.08
CA ALA A 106 -9.75 15.84 8.75
C ALA A 106 -8.49 16.67 9.10
N LEU A 107 -7.80 16.36 10.20
CA LEU A 107 -6.57 17.05 10.60
C LEU A 107 -5.45 16.90 9.57
N TYR A 108 -5.15 15.68 9.11
CA TYR A 108 -4.07 15.48 8.14
C TYR A 108 -4.42 16.08 6.76
N MET A 109 -5.70 16.06 6.36
CA MET A 109 -6.15 16.72 5.13
C MET A 109 -6.07 18.24 5.23
N GLY A 110 -6.49 18.80 6.36
CA GLY A 110 -6.30 20.22 6.66
C GLY A 110 -4.83 20.61 6.64
N ARG A 111 -3.94 19.79 7.23
CA ARG A 111 -2.49 19.99 7.16
C ARG A 111 -2.00 20.07 5.72
N ALA A 112 -2.34 19.10 4.88
CA ALA A 112 -1.90 19.08 3.48
C ALA A 112 -2.38 20.34 2.72
N MET A 113 -3.66 20.68 2.86
CA MET A 113 -4.26 21.84 2.20
C MET A 113 -3.63 23.17 2.67
N PHE A 114 -3.52 23.39 3.98
CA PHE A 114 -3.03 24.65 4.53
C PHE A 114 -1.51 24.81 4.44
N ALA A 115 -0.73 23.73 4.53
CA ALA A 115 0.73 23.80 4.42
C ALA A 115 1.18 24.13 2.98
N VAL A 116 0.51 23.57 1.97
CA VAL A 116 0.90 23.70 0.56
C VAL A 116 0.40 25.02 -0.04
N PHE A 117 -0.88 25.34 0.13
CA PHE A 117 -1.52 26.45 -0.60
C PHE A 117 -1.58 27.76 0.17
N PHE A 118 -1.57 27.72 1.49
CA PHE A 118 -1.70 28.90 2.35
C PHE A 118 -0.34 29.27 2.97
N GLY A 119 -0.24 30.47 3.52
CA GLY A 119 1.00 31.01 4.07
C GLY A 119 1.74 31.95 3.12
N LYS A 120 3.05 32.11 3.34
CA LYS A 120 3.90 32.95 2.50
C LYS A 120 4.41 32.14 1.32
N LEU A 121 4.33 32.74 0.12
CA LEU A 121 4.91 32.16 -1.09
C LEU A 121 6.43 32.20 -0.97
N ASN A 122 7.08 31.08 -1.25
CA ASN A 122 8.54 31.04 -1.39
C ASN A 122 8.91 31.73 -2.72
N PRO A 123 9.83 32.71 -2.75
CA PRO A 123 10.24 33.39 -3.98
C PRO A 123 10.70 32.45 -5.10
N GLU A 124 11.29 31.30 -4.75
CA GLU A 124 11.71 30.27 -5.71
C GLU A 124 10.54 29.68 -6.52
N HIS A 125 9.33 29.71 -5.96
CA HIS A 125 8.12 29.12 -6.54
C HIS A 125 7.22 30.16 -7.23
N GLU A 126 7.68 31.41 -7.43
CA GLU A 126 6.88 32.45 -8.10
C GLU A 126 6.63 32.16 -9.59
N HIS A 127 7.53 31.41 -10.23
CA HIS A 127 7.41 31.01 -11.64
C HIS A 127 6.53 29.76 -11.83
N ALA A 128 5.98 29.20 -10.75
CA ALA A 128 5.07 28.08 -10.84
C ALA A 128 3.82 28.48 -11.63
N HIS A 129 3.37 27.58 -12.51
CA HIS A 129 2.16 27.78 -13.31
C HIS A 129 1.08 26.79 -12.86
N ASP A 130 -0.18 27.14 -13.10
CA ASP A 130 -1.32 26.27 -12.78
C ASP A 130 -1.39 25.05 -13.72
N ALA A 131 -2.27 24.11 -13.41
CA ALA A 131 -2.48 22.88 -14.16
C ALA A 131 -2.73 23.16 -15.66
N PRO A 132 -2.13 22.37 -16.58
CA PRO A 132 -2.47 22.43 -17.99
C PRO A 132 -3.94 22.05 -18.21
N MET A 133 -4.53 22.51 -19.32
CA MET A 133 -5.98 22.42 -19.55
C MET A 133 -6.53 20.99 -19.44
N SER A 134 -5.82 19.98 -19.94
CA SER A 134 -6.23 18.57 -19.85
C SER A 134 -6.41 18.09 -18.40
N MET A 135 -5.50 18.53 -17.53
CA MET A 135 -5.51 18.21 -16.11
C MET A 135 -6.58 19.01 -15.36
N ALA A 136 -6.66 20.31 -15.66
CA ALA A 136 -7.65 21.22 -15.08
C ALA A 136 -9.10 20.77 -15.35
N VAL A 137 -9.41 20.33 -16.57
CA VAL A 137 -10.74 19.82 -16.93
C VAL A 137 -11.06 18.56 -16.13
N THR A 138 -10.14 17.60 -16.07
CA THR A 138 -10.32 16.34 -15.33
C THR A 138 -10.54 16.61 -13.84
N MET A 139 -9.72 17.48 -13.25
CA MET A 139 -9.88 17.90 -11.85
C MET A 139 -11.20 18.63 -11.61
N SER A 140 -11.65 19.48 -12.55
CA SER A 140 -12.92 20.19 -12.41
C SER A 140 -14.11 19.25 -12.40
N ILE A 141 -14.13 18.25 -13.30
CA ILE A 141 -15.17 17.21 -13.34
C ILE A 141 -15.20 16.43 -12.02
N LEU A 142 -14.04 16.02 -11.50
CA LEU A 142 -13.94 15.33 -10.22
C LEU A 142 -14.34 16.23 -9.04
N GLY A 143 -14.06 17.53 -9.11
CA GLY A 143 -14.49 18.53 -8.14
C GLY A 143 -16.01 18.66 -8.07
N VAL A 144 -16.69 18.65 -9.23
CA VAL A 144 -18.16 18.63 -9.30
C VAL A 144 -18.71 17.37 -8.66
N PHE A 145 -18.12 16.19 -8.93
CA PHE A 145 -18.53 14.96 -8.25
C PHE A 145 -18.26 15.01 -6.73
N ALA A 146 -17.14 15.57 -6.30
CA ALA A 146 -16.84 15.75 -4.87
C ALA A 146 -17.85 16.67 -4.15
N LEU A 147 -18.46 17.62 -4.87
CA LEU A 147 -19.52 18.49 -4.35
C LEU A 147 -20.89 17.80 -4.36
N VAL A 148 -21.28 17.26 -5.51
CA VAL A 148 -22.69 16.91 -5.80
C VAL A 148 -23.00 15.45 -5.54
N PHE A 149 -22.03 14.53 -5.69
CA PHE A 149 -22.28 13.09 -5.58
C PHE A 149 -22.85 12.68 -4.21
N GLY A 150 -22.59 13.49 -3.18
CA GLY A 150 -23.18 13.31 -1.85
C GLY A 150 -24.69 13.31 -1.83
N LEU A 151 -25.29 14.16 -2.68
CA LEU A 151 -26.74 14.32 -2.72
C LEU A 151 -27.43 13.02 -3.15
N VAL A 152 -26.77 12.17 -3.95
CA VAL A 152 -27.32 10.89 -4.45
C VAL A 152 -27.74 9.93 -3.30
N SER A 153 -27.21 10.14 -2.09
CA SER A 153 -27.63 9.39 -0.89
C SER A 153 -28.95 9.89 -0.29
N LEU A 154 -29.36 11.13 -0.56
CA LEU A 154 -30.64 11.69 -0.09
C LEU A 154 -31.84 11.02 -0.76
N ASP A 155 -32.93 10.90 0.00
CA ASP A 155 -34.22 10.47 -0.53
C ASP A 155 -34.79 11.55 -1.46
N TRP A 156 -34.82 11.27 -2.76
CA TRP A 156 -35.38 12.18 -3.75
C TRP A 156 -36.87 11.88 -3.98
N PRO A 157 -37.72 12.90 -4.18
CA PRO A 157 -39.13 12.67 -4.54
C PRO A 157 -39.25 11.80 -5.80
N GLY A 158 -39.87 10.62 -5.65
CA GLY A 158 -40.00 9.59 -6.69
C GLY A 158 -39.76 8.18 -6.15
N SER A 159 -39.43 7.22 -7.01
CA SER A 159 -39.06 5.84 -6.63
C SER A 159 -37.59 5.69 -6.19
N PHE A 160 -36.85 6.79 -6.05
CA PHE A 160 -35.42 6.79 -5.74
C PHE A 160 -35.17 7.22 -4.29
N ASN A 161 -35.16 6.23 -3.39
CA ASN A 161 -34.82 6.41 -1.97
C ASN A 161 -33.29 6.34 -1.75
N GLY A 162 -32.54 7.12 -2.54
CA GLY A 162 -31.08 7.21 -2.44
C GLY A 162 -30.30 5.95 -2.81
N MET A 163 -29.03 5.90 -2.38
CA MET A 163 -28.10 4.78 -2.62
C MET A 163 -28.58 3.42 -2.09
N GLY A 164 -29.48 3.41 -1.09
CA GLY A 164 -30.11 2.20 -0.55
C GLY A 164 -31.04 1.48 -1.53
N THR A 165 -31.50 2.15 -2.59
CA THR A 165 -32.25 1.50 -3.68
C THR A 165 -31.35 0.82 -4.72
N LEU A 166 -30.13 1.32 -4.90
CA LEU A 166 -29.16 0.82 -5.88
C LEU A 166 -28.36 -0.36 -5.33
N VAL A 167 -28.01 -0.33 -4.05
CA VAL A 167 -27.12 -1.29 -3.42
C VAL A 167 -27.72 -1.72 -2.09
N TYR A 168 -28.27 -2.94 -2.02
CA TYR A 168 -28.79 -3.57 -0.81
C TYR A 168 -28.52 -5.07 -0.84
N PHE A 169 -28.38 -5.68 0.34
CA PHE A 169 -28.13 -7.12 0.47
C PHE A 169 -29.40 -7.91 0.81
N GLU A 170 -30.33 -7.33 1.59
CA GLU A 170 -31.61 -7.99 1.96
C GLU A 170 -32.80 -7.02 2.08
N LYS A 171 -32.61 -5.85 2.71
CA LYS A 171 -33.64 -4.82 2.87
C LYS A 171 -33.12 -3.47 2.39
N GLN A 172 -33.98 -2.68 1.76
CA GLN A 172 -33.67 -1.27 1.47
C GLN A 172 -33.47 -0.54 2.81
N LEU A 173 -32.23 -0.10 3.04
CA LEU A 173 -31.91 0.81 4.13
C LEU A 173 -32.23 2.22 3.66
N HIS A 174 -33.26 2.82 4.27
CA HIS A 174 -33.59 4.22 4.06
C HIS A 174 -32.47 5.10 4.63
N PHE A 175 -32.25 6.24 3.97
CA PHE A 175 -31.33 7.23 4.49
C PHE A 175 -31.89 7.81 5.80
N HIS A 176 -31.15 7.65 6.90
CA HIS A 176 -31.57 8.14 8.22
C HIS A 176 -30.46 8.98 8.83
N LEU A 177 -30.64 10.30 8.82
CA LEU A 177 -29.75 11.22 9.54
C LEU A 177 -30.02 11.12 11.03
N VAL A 178 -29.01 10.70 11.79
CA VAL A 178 -29.04 10.76 13.25
C VAL A 178 -28.42 12.10 13.68
N PRO A 179 -29.20 13.08 14.18
CA PRO A 179 -28.73 14.46 14.34
C PRO A 179 -27.52 14.61 15.27
N TRP A 180 -27.41 13.76 16.30
CA TRP A 180 -26.29 13.81 17.23
C TRP A 180 -24.98 13.30 16.60
N ILE A 181 -25.04 12.27 15.73
CA ILE A 181 -23.88 11.73 15.00
C ILE A 181 -23.40 12.77 14.00
N ALA A 182 -24.32 13.29 13.18
CA ALA A 182 -24.06 14.32 12.20
C ALA A 182 -23.50 15.61 12.83
N GLY A 183 -24.07 16.03 13.97
CA GLY A 183 -23.61 17.19 14.72
C GLY A 183 -22.19 17.00 15.26
N LEU A 184 -21.93 15.87 15.92
CA LEU A 184 -20.62 15.58 16.49
C LEU A 184 -19.54 15.40 15.41
N SER A 185 -19.84 14.70 14.31
CA SER A 185 -18.91 14.51 13.19
C SER A 185 -18.54 15.85 12.55
N THR A 186 -19.52 16.74 12.36
CA THR A 186 -19.33 18.08 11.83
C THR A 186 -18.45 18.93 12.75
N ILE A 187 -18.74 18.93 14.07
CA ILE A 187 -17.95 19.68 15.05
C ILE A 187 -16.50 19.21 15.03
N LEU A 188 -16.26 17.89 15.02
CA LEU A 188 -14.90 17.34 14.95
C LEU A 188 -14.20 17.70 13.65
N ALA A 189 -14.87 17.60 12.50
CA ALA A 189 -14.30 17.97 11.21
C ALA A 189 -13.92 19.46 11.16
N VAL A 190 -14.84 20.35 11.56
CA VAL A 190 -14.58 21.80 11.61
C VAL A 190 -13.45 22.12 12.59
N LEU A 191 -13.47 21.53 13.78
CA LEU A 191 -12.41 21.72 14.79
C LEU A 191 -11.05 21.27 14.24
N ALA A 192 -10.98 20.15 13.52
CA ALA A 192 -9.77 19.69 12.85
C ALA A 192 -9.25 20.69 11.81
N PHE A 193 -10.09 21.19 10.91
CA PHE A 193 -9.67 22.18 9.91
C PHE A 193 -9.26 23.51 10.55
N VAL A 194 -9.99 23.96 11.58
CA VAL A 194 -9.65 25.18 12.32
C VAL A 194 -8.30 25.04 13.02
N LEU A 195 -8.05 23.92 13.70
CA LEU A 195 -6.75 23.62 14.30
C LEU A 195 -5.65 23.61 13.25
N ALA A 196 -5.86 22.92 12.12
CA ALA A 196 -4.89 22.88 11.03
C ALA A 196 -4.61 24.28 10.44
N TYR A 197 -5.63 25.12 10.31
CA TYR A 197 -5.48 26.50 9.85
C TYR A 197 -4.60 27.34 10.80
N PHE A 198 -4.84 27.27 12.11
CA PHE A 198 -4.05 28.01 13.09
C PHE A 198 -2.59 27.55 13.17
N ILE A 199 -2.36 26.24 12.99
CA ILE A 199 -1.02 25.64 13.00
C ILE A 199 -0.26 25.96 11.71
N TYR A 200 -0.83 25.67 10.54
CA TYR A 200 -0.08 25.68 9.27
C TYR A 200 -0.22 26.98 8.48
N ALA A 201 -1.42 27.56 8.37
CA ALA A 201 -1.61 28.79 7.61
C ALA A 201 -1.18 30.03 8.40
N ARG A 202 -1.63 30.15 9.66
CA ARG A 202 -1.34 31.33 10.50
C ARG A 202 -0.02 31.23 11.26
N LYS A 203 0.57 30.03 11.36
CA LYS A 203 1.80 29.73 12.12
C LYS A 203 1.80 30.30 13.55
N ARG A 204 0.62 30.46 14.18
CA ARG A 204 0.50 30.99 15.56
C ARG A 204 0.91 29.96 16.61
N ILE A 205 0.80 28.67 16.27
CA ILE A 205 1.18 27.56 17.12
C ILE A 205 2.45 26.96 16.52
N SER A 206 3.62 27.33 17.06
CA SER A 206 4.88 26.70 16.66
C SER A 206 4.93 25.28 17.23
N LEU A 207 4.94 24.28 16.34
CA LEU A 207 5.08 22.88 16.75
C LEU A 207 6.54 22.51 17.04
N ASP A 208 7.50 23.25 16.46
CA ASP A 208 8.94 22.98 16.67
C ASP A 208 9.38 23.24 18.11
N SER A 209 8.74 24.16 18.83
CA SER A 209 9.01 24.38 20.26
C SER A 209 8.45 23.25 21.16
N LYS A 210 7.48 22.48 20.66
CA LYS A 210 6.80 21.39 21.40
C LYS A 210 7.34 20.00 21.06
N ARG A 211 8.30 19.89 20.13
CA ARG A 211 9.10 18.68 19.86
C ARG A 211 10.13 18.43 20.97
N GLY A 212 9.69 18.45 22.22
CA GLY A 212 10.54 18.20 23.37
C GLY A 212 11.00 16.73 23.45
N PRO A 213 12.06 16.43 24.22
CA PRO A 213 12.64 15.10 24.34
C PRO A 213 11.65 14.02 24.83
N LYS A 214 10.61 14.41 25.58
CA LYS A 214 9.61 13.50 26.17
C LYS A 214 8.74 12.76 25.14
N PHE A 215 8.49 13.36 23.97
CA PHE A 215 7.62 12.77 22.93
C PHE A 215 8.38 12.33 21.67
N ASN A 216 9.71 12.41 21.69
CA ASN A 216 10.55 12.09 20.54
C ASN A 216 10.39 10.62 20.10
N TRP A 217 10.21 9.70 21.04
CA TRP A 217 10.03 8.28 20.73
C TRP A 217 8.75 8.03 19.91
N LEU A 218 7.62 8.65 20.29
CA LEU A 218 6.35 8.51 19.60
C LEU A 218 6.39 9.17 18.21
N HIS A 219 7.04 10.34 18.10
CA HIS A 219 7.27 11.00 16.81
C HIS A 219 8.10 10.11 15.87
N LYS A 220 9.19 9.51 16.36
CA LYS A 220 10.03 8.60 15.57
C LYS A 220 9.27 7.38 15.08
N ILE A 221 8.42 6.78 15.92
CA ILE A 221 7.59 5.64 15.49
C ILE A 221 6.67 6.04 14.34
N VAL A 222 5.97 7.16 14.45
CA VAL A 222 5.03 7.62 13.41
C VAL A 222 5.77 8.08 12.14
N GLU A 223 6.92 8.74 12.29
CA GLU A 223 7.77 9.19 11.18
C GLU A 223 8.36 8.02 10.38
N ASN A 224 8.74 6.94 11.07
CA ASN A 224 9.22 5.70 10.46
C ASN A 224 8.07 4.70 10.16
N LYS A 225 6.85 5.19 9.94
CA LYS A 225 5.70 4.37 9.50
C LYS A 225 5.46 3.11 10.36
N TYR A 226 5.65 3.22 11.67
CA TYR A 226 5.52 2.13 12.66
C TYR A 226 6.55 0.99 12.50
N TYR A 227 7.65 1.22 11.78
CA TYR A 227 8.68 0.23 11.48
C TYR A 227 8.18 -1.02 10.75
N LEU A 228 7.01 -0.92 10.10
CA LEU A 228 6.42 -2.04 9.38
C LEU A 228 7.24 -2.36 8.13
N ASP A 229 7.67 -1.34 7.38
CA ASP A 229 8.50 -1.50 6.17
C ASP A 229 9.79 -2.26 6.49
N GLU A 230 10.48 -1.89 7.57
CA GLU A 230 11.70 -2.53 8.05
C GLU A 230 11.44 -3.96 8.53
N CYS A 231 10.33 -4.21 9.21
CA CYS A 231 9.93 -5.55 9.62
C CYS A 231 9.66 -6.46 8.40
N TYR A 232 8.90 -5.98 7.42
CA TYR A 232 8.65 -6.70 6.17
C TYR A 232 9.94 -6.98 5.41
N GLN A 233 10.81 -5.97 5.26
CA GLN A 233 12.10 -6.12 4.59
C GLN A 233 12.98 -7.15 5.32
N TRP A 234 13.03 -7.08 6.66
CA TRP A 234 13.77 -8.04 7.48
C TRP A 234 13.25 -9.47 7.31
N ILE A 235 11.92 -9.67 7.27
CA ILE A 235 11.31 -10.98 7.00
C ILE A 235 11.74 -11.51 5.62
N VAL A 236 11.66 -10.67 4.59
CA VAL A 236 12.03 -11.06 3.22
C VAL A 236 13.52 -11.42 3.16
N GLU A 237 14.40 -10.57 3.67
CA GLU A 237 15.85 -10.79 3.61
C GLU A 237 16.29 -11.99 4.44
N THR A 238 15.78 -12.10 5.67
CA THR A 238 16.22 -13.12 6.62
C THR A 238 15.59 -14.47 6.32
N ILE A 239 14.28 -14.52 6.08
CA ILE A 239 13.56 -15.78 5.94
C ILE A 239 13.53 -16.19 4.46
N VAL A 240 13.01 -15.34 3.58
CA VAL A 240 12.76 -15.72 2.18
C VAL A 240 14.06 -15.89 1.40
N LEU A 241 14.95 -14.90 1.44
CA LEU A 241 16.20 -14.94 0.67
C LEU A 241 17.18 -15.99 1.20
N THR A 242 17.31 -16.15 2.52
CA THR A 242 18.14 -17.22 3.09
C THR A 242 17.62 -18.60 2.70
N SER A 243 16.30 -18.82 2.77
CA SER A 243 15.70 -20.08 2.33
C SER A 243 15.90 -20.33 0.83
N ALA A 244 15.82 -19.30 0.00
CA ALA A 244 16.11 -19.39 -1.43
C ALA A 244 17.59 -19.75 -1.69
N ARG A 245 18.54 -19.15 -0.95
CA ARG A 245 19.97 -19.49 -1.06
C ARG A 245 20.24 -20.93 -0.64
N LEU A 246 19.64 -21.40 0.45
CA LEU A 246 19.78 -22.79 0.90
C LEU A 246 19.27 -23.77 -0.16
N ARG A 247 18.10 -23.50 -0.75
CA ARG A 247 17.57 -24.30 -1.86
C ARG A 247 18.47 -24.25 -3.09
N GLY A 248 19.00 -23.08 -3.44
CA GLY A 248 19.93 -22.94 -4.57
C GLY A 248 21.25 -23.69 -4.34
N LEU A 249 21.76 -23.71 -3.11
CA LEU A 249 22.92 -24.52 -2.75
C LEU A 249 22.62 -26.01 -2.84
N PHE A 250 21.46 -26.43 -2.34
CA PHE A 250 21.02 -27.82 -2.46
C PHE A 250 20.93 -28.26 -3.92
N ASP A 251 20.25 -27.49 -4.77
CA ASP A 251 20.12 -27.80 -6.19
C ASP A 251 21.48 -27.86 -6.90
N ARG A 252 22.33 -26.84 -6.71
CA ARG A 252 23.65 -26.81 -7.32
C ARG A 252 24.54 -27.97 -6.86
N VAL A 253 24.67 -28.18 -5.55
CA VAL A 253 25.64 -29.13 -5.01
C VAL A 253 25.11 -30.56 -5.10
N ILE A 254 23.87 -30.80 -4.67
CA ILE A 254 23.35 -32.16 -4.55
C ILE A 254 22.78 -32.65 -5.87
N VAL A 255 21.97 -31.84 -6.54
CA VAL A 255 21.32 -32.27 -7.80
C VAL A 255 22.33 -32.22 -8.95
N ASN A 256 22.93 -31.06 -9.20
CA ASN A 256 23.80 -30.90 -10.37
C ASN A 256 25.19 -31.54 -10.17
N ASP A 257 25.94 -31.14 -9.13
CA ASP A 257 27.33 -31.60 -8.98
C ASP A 257 27.43 -33.07 -8.58
N ILE A 258 26.65 -33.52 -7.58
CA ILE A 258 26.68 -34.92 -7.13
C ILE A 258 25.80 -35.79 -8.02
N GLY A 259 24.55 -35.41 -8.25
CA GLY A 259 23.56 -36.24 -8.94
C GLY A 259 23.84 -36.43 -10.43
N VAL A 260 24.15 -35.34 -11.15
CA VAL A 260 24.34 -35.38 -12.61
C VAL A 260 25.82 -35.50 -12.98
N ASN A 261 26.67 -34.59 -12.51
CA ASN A 261 28.09 -34.53 -12.89
C ASN A 261 28.91 -35.67 -12.25
N GLY A 262 28.55 -36.11 -11.04
CA GLY A 262 29.22 -37.18 -10.31
C GLY A 262 29.33 -38.48 -11.11
N PRO A 263 28.20 -39.09 -11.55
CA PRO A 263 28.22 -40.29 -12.39
C PRO A 263 29.04 -40.10 -13.67
N GLY A 264 28.90 -38.96 -14.35
CA GLY A 264 29.68 -38.65 -15.56
C GLY A 264 31.20 -38.67 -15.31
N TRP A 265 31.64 -38.09 -14.20
CA TRP A 265 33.04 -38.12 -13.77
C TRP A 265 33.52 -39.54 -13.44
N ILE A 266 32.70 -40.35 -12.78
CA ILE A 266 33.04 -41.75 -12.43
C ILE A 266 33.23 -42.57 -13.71
N VAL A 267 32.28 -42.50 -14.66
CA VAL A 267 32.36 -43.22 -15.94
C VAL A 267 33.63 -42.81 -16.70
N LYS A 268 33.93 -41.51 -16.77
CA LYS A 268 35.15 -41.00 -17.41
C LYS A 268 36.41 -41.55 -16.73
N LYS A 269 36.47 -41.54 -15.38
CA LYS A 269 37.61 -42.07 -14.62
C LYS A 269 37.79 -43.57 -14.85
N VAL A 270 36.71 -44.36 -14.81
CA VAL A 270 36.74 -45.79 -15.09
C VAL A 270 37.22 -46.05 -16.52
N GLY A 271 36.71 -45.31 -17.50
CA GLY A 271 37.14 -45.42 -18.90
C GLY A 271 38.64 -45.12 -19.09
N ILE A 272 39.15 -44.08 -18.44
CA ILE A 272 40.60 -43.77 -18.46
C ILE A 272 41.40 -44.88 -17.78
N SER A 273 40.94 -45.39 -16.63
CA SER A 273 41.61 -46.48 -15.91
C SER A 273 41.63 -47.79 -16.73
N MET A 274 40.52 -48.14 -17.38
CA MET A 274 40.45 -49.28 -18.31
C MET A 274 41.40 -49.11 -19.50
N LYS A 275 41.49 -47.89 -20.07
CA LYS A 275 42.43 -47.60 -21.16
C LYS A 275 43.88 -47.87 -20.77
N MET A 276 44.27 -47.58 -19.53
CA MET A 276 45.64 -47.82 -19.05
C MET A 276 46.03 -49.31 -18.96
N HIS A 277 45.06 -50.23 -18.98
CA HIS A 277 45.35 -51.67 -19.04
C HIS A 277 45.89 -52.12 -20.41
N ILE A 278 45.70 -51.32 -21.46
CA ILE A 278 46.22 -51.59 -22.81
C ILE A 278 47.61 -50.97 -22.91
N THR A 279 48.64 -51.75 -22.55
CA THR A 279 50.05 -51.27 -22.46
C THR A 279 50.81 -51.31 -23.79
N GLY A 280 50.25 -51.95 -24.82
CA GLY A 280 50.91 -52.12 -26.14
C GLY A 280 51.99 -53.20 -26.19
N HIS A 281 52.31 -53.85 -25.06
CA HIS A 281 53.38 -54.85 -24.97
C HIS A 281 52.80 -56.27 -25.02
N VAL A 282 53.28 -57.09 -25.97
CA VAL A 282 52.75 -58.46 -26.21
C VAL A 282 52.84 -59.35 -24.96
N TYR A 283 53.93 -59.25 -24.19
CA TYR A 283 54.12 -60.05 -22.98
C TYR A 283 53.10 -59.71 -21.87
N SER A 284 52.64 -58.45 -21.76
CA SER A 284 51.62 -58.06 -20.79
C SER A 284 50.27 -58.73 -21.10
N TYR A 285 49.92 -58.83 -22.38
CA TYR A 285 48.69 -59.52 -22.80
C TYR A 285 48.79 -61.03 -22.60
N ALA A 286 49.94 -61.64 -22.92
CA ALA A 286 50.17 -63.06 -22.70
C ALA A 286 50.05 -63.44 -21.21
N LEU A 287 50.65 -62.64 -20.32
CA LEU A 287 50.51 -62.79 -18.86
C LEU A 287 49.04 -62.64 -18.43
N GLY A 288 48.32 -61.65 -18.96
CA GLY A 288 46.89 -61.46 -18.68
C GLY A 288 46.04 -62.68 -19.06
N THR A 289 46.25 -63.24 -20.25
CA THR A 289 45.54 -64.45 -20.72
C THR A 289 45.89 -65.68 -19.88
N MET A 290 47.16 -65.86 -19.51
CA MET A 290 47.60 -66.97 -18.66
C MET A 290 46.94 -66.88 -17.28
N LEU A 291 47.01 -65.71 -16.63
CA LEU A 291 46.36 -65.47 -15.33
C LEU A 291 44.84 -65.68 -15.42
N GLY A 292 44.19 -65.15 -16.46
CA GLY A 292 42.76 -65.33 -16.69
C GLY A 292 42.36 -66.80 -16.84
N THR A 293 43.16 -67.58 -17.59
CA THR A 293 42.92 -69.01 -17.79
C THR A 293 43.10 -69.81 -16.49
N ILE A 294 44.13 -69.49 -15.70
CA ILE A 294 44.33 -70.11 -14.38
C ILE A 294 43.17 -69.80 -13.45
N VAL A 295 42.73 -68.53 -13.37
CA VAL A 295 41.60 -68.13 -12.52
C VAL A 295 40.31 -68.84 -12.95
N LEU A 296 40.01 -68.89 -14.25
CA LEU A 296 38.84 -69.62 -14.76
C LEU A 296 38.94 -71.12 -14.49
N GLY A 297 40.13 -71.72 -14.64
CA GLY A 297 40.38 -73.11 -14.33
C GLY A 297 40.19 -73.43 -12.85
N VAL A 298 40.69 -72.56 -11.95
CA VAL A 298 40.48 -72.68 -10.50
C VAL A 298 39.01 -72.51 -10.16
N MET A 299 38.33 -71.51 -10.71
CA MET A 299 36.89 -71.32 -10.51
C MET A 299 36.08 -72.51 -10.99
N TRP A 300 36.44 -73.09 -12.14
CA TRP A 300 35.78 -74.28 -12.68
C TRP A 300 36.05 -75.52 -11.82
N TRP A 301 37.31 -75.74 -11.40
CA TRP A 301 37.68 -76.80 -10.47
C TRP A 301 36.86 -76.70 -9.19
N LEU A 302 36.88 -75.54 -8.53
CA LEU A 302 36.14 -75.29 -7.29
C LEU A 302 34.65 -75.60 -7.45
N ARG A 303 34.06 -75.25 -8.59
CA ARG A 303 32.65 -75.56 -8.90
C ARG A 303 32.38 -77.03 -9.25
N SER A 304 33.38 -77.76 -9.76
CA SER A 304 33.23 -79.17 -10.17
C SER A 304 33.49 -80.17 -9.04
N VAL A 305 34.07 -79.72 -7.93
CA VAL A 305 34.36 -80.52 -6.74
C VAL A 305 33.25 -80.41 -5.67
N ASP A 306 32.27 -79.53 -5.90
CA ASP A 306 30.94 -79.53 -5.26
C ASP A 306 29.94 -80.37 -6.07
#